data_AF-A0A9N9H4F7-F1
#
_entry.id   AF-A0A9N9H4F7-F1
#
_cell.length_a   1.000
_cell.length_b   1.000
_cell.length_c   1.000
_cell.angle_alpha   90.00
_cell.angle_beta   90.00
_cell.angle_gamma   90.00
#
_symmetry.space_group_name_H-M   'P 1'
#
loop_
_entity.id
_entity.type
_entity.pdbx_description
1 polymer ?
#
loop_
_entity_poly.entity_id
_entity_poly.type
_entity_poly.pdbx_seq_one_letter_code
_entity_poly.pdbx_strand_id
1 'polypeptide(L)'
;VLQNTLVAQNLQQANRIAFTNTRWRVVTLSGQLIDKSGTMSGGGNQVFKDAMNSKFSPDITSETIAKLEKVRSHFEMQWKELNENVRSLEPQLQGKKDKKRKVAEEAHKTHEELKTRLVAEEKA
;
A
#
# COMPACT_ATOMS: atom_id res chain seq x y z
N VAL A 1 -23.24 -30.35 -0.76
CA VAL A 1 -23.62 -31.38 -1.76
C VAL A 1 -23.72 -30.71 -3.12
N LEU A 2 -23.04 -31.23 -4.14
CA LEU A 2 -23.20 -30.77 -5.52
C LEU A 2 -24.65 -31.00 -5.97
N GLN A 3 -25.35 -29.94 -6.36
CA GLN A 3 -26.66 -30.03 -6.99
C GLN A 3 -26.51 -29.97 -8.52
N ASN A 4 -27.64 -30.03 -9.24
CA ASN A 4 -27.75 -29.75 -10.68
C ASN A 4 -27.07 -28.42 -11.05
N THR A 5 -25.78 -28.49 -11.38
CA THR A 5 -24.92 -27.36 -11.71
C THR A 5 -24.35 -27.60 -13.10
N LEU A 6 -24.67 -26.71 -14.03
CA LEU A 6 -24.17 -26.77 -15.40
C LEU A 6 -22.86 -25.98 -15.51
N VAL A 7 -22.02 -26.35 -16.47
CA VAL A 7 -20.76 -25.66 -16.74
C VAL A 7 -20.86 -24.90 -18.06
N ALA A 8 -20.43 -23.64 -18.06
CA ALA A 8 -20.38 -22.77 -19.23
C ALA A 8 -18.95 -22.27 -19.48
N GLN A 9 -18.62 -21.90 -20.72
CA GLN A 9 -17.31 -21.37 -21.06
C GLN A 9 -17.13 -19.92 -20.57
N ASN A 10 -18.19 -19.11 -20.63
CA ASN A 10 -18.17 -17.69 -20.28
C ASN A 10 -19.52 -17.22 -19.71
N LEU A 11 -19.55 -15.99 -19.19
CA LEU A 11 -20.73 -15.42 -18.54
C LEU A 11 -21.91 -15.21 -19.49
N GLN A 12 -21.66 -14.93 -20.77
CA GLN A 12 -22.70 -14.76 -21.79
C GLN A 12 -23.47 -16.07 -22.01
N GLN A 13 -22.73 -17.17 -22.18
CA GLN A 13 -23.29 -18.50 -22.27
C GLN A 13 -23.98 -18.90 -20.94
N ALA A 14 -23.37 -18.59 -19.80
CA ALA A 14 -23.95 -18.89 -18.50
C ALA A 14 -25.32 -18.21 -18.31
N ASN A 15 -25.43 -16.93 -18.65
CA ASN A 15 -26.68 -16.18 -18.60
C ASN A 15 -27.78 -16.80 -19.48
N ARG A 16 -27.43 -17.19 -20.72
CA ARG A 16 -28.37 -17.83 -21.64
C ARG A 16 -28.94 -19.13 -21.08
N ILE A 17 -28.10 -19.93 -20.40
CA ILE A 17 -28.49 -21.23 -19.84
C ILE A 17 -29.25 -21.05 -18.51
N ALA A 18 -28.82 -20.12 -17.66
CA ALA A 18 -29.38 -19.92 -16.32
C ALA A 18 -30.84 -19.48 -16.36
N PHE A 19 -31.24 -18.71 -17.37
CA PHE A 19 -32.58 -18.12 -17.51
C PHE A 19 -33.42 -18.74 -18.64
N THR A 20 -33.22 -20.02 -18.95
CA THR A 20 -34.11 -20.77 -19.86
C THR A 20 -35.46 -21.09 -19.17
N ASN A 21 -36.32 -21.95 -19.75
CA ASN A 21 -37.60 -22.38 -19.14
C ASN A 21 -37.48 -22.95 -17.72
N THR A 22 -36.31 -23.45 -17.36
CA THR A 22 -35.98 -23.88 -16.00
C THR A 22 -34.77 -23.09 -15.51
N ARG A 23 -34.81 -22.63 -14.25
CA ARG A 23 -33.65 -21.96 -13.64
C ARG A 23 -32.57 -22.96 -13.28
N TRP A 24 -31.42 -22.82 -13.92
CA TRP A 24 -30.24 -23.64 -13.67
C TRP A 24 -29.21 -22.88 -12.85
N ARG A 25 -28.51 -23.60 -11.97
CA ARG A 25 -27.26 -23.13 -11.40
C ARG A 25 -26.17 -23.33 -12.45
N VAL A 26 -25.43 -22.30 -12.82
CA VAL A 26 -24.40 -22.38 -13.87
C VAL A 26 -23.09 -21.80 -13.37
N VAL A 27 -21.99 -22.54 -13.54
CA VAL A 27 -20.64 -22.07 -13.23
C VAL A 27 -19.83 -21.93 -14.51
N THR A 28 -19.03 -20.88 -14.65
CA THR A 28 -18.13 -20.70 -15.78
C THR A 28 -16.80 -21.43 -15.54
N LEU A 29 -16.05 -21.70 -16.62
CA LEU A 29 -14.67 -22.20 -16.52
C LEU A 29 -13.74 -21.24 -15.75
N SER A 30 -14.06 -19.94 -15.72
CA SER A 30 -13.37 -18.92 -14.93
C SER A 30 -13.78 -18.88 -13.46
N GLY A 31 -14.72 -19.73 -13.01
CA GLY A 31 -15.17 -19.80 -11.62
C GLY A 31 -16.27 -18.81 -11.23
N GLN A 32 -16.89 -18.12 -12.20
CA GLN A 32 -18.06 -17.28 -11.96
C GLN A 32 -19.30 -18.17 -11.83
N LEU A 33 -20.22 -17.85 -10.94
CA LEU A 33 -21.40 -18.67 -10.65
C LEU A 33 -22.67 -17.84 -10.78
N ILE A 34 -23.67 -18.39 -11.45
CA ILE A 34 -25.06 -17.93 -11.40
C ILE A 34 -25.84 -18.97 -10.61
N ASP A 35 -26.40 -18.56 -9.48
CA ASP A 35 -27.23 -19.42 -8.64
C ASP A 35 -28.70 -19.36 -9.06
N LYS A 36 -29.48 -20.39 -8.69
CA LYS A 36 -30.92 -20.47 -9.02
C LYS A 36 -31.73 -19.30 -8.47
N SER A 37 -31.27 -18.72 -7.35
CA SER A 37 -31.83 -17.49 -6.77
C SER A 37 -31.71 -16.28 -7.70
N GLY A 38 -30.81 -16.32 -8.70
CA GLY A 38 -30.41 -15.19 -9.52
C GLY A 38 -29.17 -14.46 -8.97
N THR A 39 -28.61 -14.92 -7.86
CA THR A 39 -27.34 -14.39 -7.33
C THR A 39 -26.21 -14.75 -8.29
N MET A 40 -25.42 -13.76 -8.70
CA MET A 40 -24.22 -13.96 -9.50
C MET A 40 -22.98 -13.71 -8.63
N SER A 41 -22.05 -14.66 -8.55
CA SER A 41 -20.69 -14.43 -8.05
C SER A 41 -19.72 -14.40 -9.23
N GLY A 42 -18.77 -13.45 -9.23
CA GLY A 42 -17.83 -13.33 -10.35
C GLY A 42 -17.18 -11.97 -10.59
N GLY A 43 -17.31 -11.01 -9.65
CA GLY A 43 -16.70 -9.68 -9.76
C GLY A 43 -15.41 -9.46 -8.97
N GLY A 44 -14.85 -10.49 -8.32
CA GLY A 44 -13.65 -10.38 -7.49
C GLY A 44 -12.44 -11.09 -8.10
N ASN A 45 -11.23 -10.71 -7.66
CA ASN A 45 -9.96 -11.32 -8.11
C ASN A 45 -9.67 -12.70 -7.50
N GLN A 46 -10.50 -13.18 -6.58
CA GLN A 46 -10.27 -14.44 -5.89
C GLN A 46 -11.02 -15.59 -6.57
N VAL A 47 -10.26 -16.56 -7.07
CA VAL A 47 -10.78 -17.77 -7.70
C VAL A 47 -10.39 -18.95 -6.83
N PHE A 48 -11.37 -19.78 -6.44
CA PHE A 48 -11.10 -21.01 -5.71
C PHE A 48 -10.70 -22.10 -6.71
N LYS A 49 -9.47 -22.59 -6.60
CA LYS A 49 -8.90 -23.65 -7.43
C LYS A 49 -8.56 -24.87 -6.57
N ASP A 50 -8.32 -26.00 -7.22
CA ASP A 50 -7.75 -27.21 -6.61
C ASP A 50 -8.56 -27.91 -5.50
N ALA A 51 -9.81 -27.49 -5.25
CA ALA A 51 -10.71 -28.13 -4.29
C ALA A 51 -11.05 -29.61 -4.62
N MET A 52 -10.79 -30.05 -5.85
CA MET A 52 -11.01 -31.43 -6.33
C MET A 52 -9.70 -32.20 -6.61
N ASN A 53 -8.54 -31.62 -6.31
CA ASN A 53 -7.25 -32.30 -6.50
C ASN A 53 -7.01 -33.30 -5.35
N SER A 54 -6.51 -34.51 -5.65
CA SER A 54 -6.17 -35.52 -4.64
C SER A 54 -4.89 -35.19 -3.87
N LYS A 55 -4.06 -34.29 -4.42
CA LYS A 55 -2.87 -33.76 -3.76
C LYS A 55 -3.04 -32.26 -3.60
N PHE A 56 -3.14 -31.81 -2.36
CA PHE A 56 -3.06 -30.39 -2.04
C PHE A 56 -1.63 -29.92 -2.38
N SER A 57 -1.45 -29.05 -3.36
CA SER A 57 -0.21 -28.29 -3.51
C SER A 57 -0.33 -27.05 -2.65
N PRO A 58 0.27 -27.00 -1.45
CA PRO A 58 0.29 -25.78 -0.67
C PRO A 58 1.21 -24.78 -1.39
N ASP A 59 0.64 -23.90 -2.21
CA ASP A 59 1.33 -22.73 -2.75
C ASP A 59 1.91 -21.85 -1.61
N ILE A 60 1.37 -22.02 -0.40
CA ILE A 60 1.83 -21.38 0.83
C ILE A 60 2.19 -22.49 1.83
N THR A 61 3.48 -22.75 1.99
CA THR A 61 4.02 -23.67 3.00
C THR A 61 4.36 -22.92 4.29
N SER A 62 4.38 -23.62 5.42
CA SER A 62 4.83 -23.04 6.70
C SER A 62 6.25 -22.44 6.59
N GLU A 63 7.12 -23.04 5.77
CA GLU A 63 8.46 -22.52 5.49
C GLU A 63 8.43 -21.18 4.74
N THR A 64 7.54 -21.03 3.74
CA THR A 64 7.37 -19.75 3.04
C THR A 64 6.85 -18.65 3.96
N ILE A 65 5.93 -18.98 4.87
CA ILE A 65 5.41 -18.04 5.87
C ILE A 65 6.54 -17.61 6.81
N ALA A 66 7.30 -18.56 7.35
CA ALA A 66 8.43 -18.26 8.25
C ALA A 66 9.51 -17.40 7.57
N LYS A 67 9.78 -17.60 6.27
CA LYS A 67 10.67 -16.74 5.49
C LYS A 67 10.11 -15.32 5.36
N LEU A 68 8.83 -15.18 5.01
CA LEU A 68 8.18 -13.88 4.88
C LEU A 68 8.11 -13.12 6.21
N GLU A 69 7.87 -13.81 7.32
CA GLU A 69 7.88 -13.21 8.67
C GLU A 69 9.25 -12.68 9.06
N LYS A 70 10.33 -13.42 8.75
CA LYS A 70 11.70 -12.95 8.97
C LYS A 70 12.01 -11.69 8.15
N VAL A 71 11.64 -11.70 6.87
CA VAL A 71 11.83 -10.54 5.98
C VAL A 71 11.04 -9.34 6.48
N ARG A 72 9.77 -9.55 6.88
CA ARG A 72 8.94 -8.51 7.50
C ARG A 72 9.60 -7.94 8.74
N SER A 73 10.05 -8.79 9.66
CA SER A 73 10.68 -8.36 10.92
C SER A 73 11.96 -7.56 10.68
N HIS A 74 12.76 -7.97 9.70
CA HIS A 74 13.96 -7.24 9.29
C HIS A 74 13.64 -5.84 8.79
N PHE A 75 12.70 -5.70 7.86
CA PHE A 75 12.29 -4.40 7.34
C PHE A 75 11.62 -3.53 8.41
N GLU A 76 10.86 -4.13 9.34
CA GLU A 76 10.25 -3.39 10.44
C GLU A 76 11.31 -2.82 11.40
N MET A 77 12.40 -3.57 11.65
CA MET A 77 13.52 -3.09 12.46
C MET A 77 14.27 -1.95 11.76
N GLN A 78 14.59 -2.09 10.48
CA GLN A 78 15.22 -1.04 9.68
C GLN A 78 14.37 0.24 9.63
N TRP A 79 13.06 0.08 9.47
CA TRP A 79 12.13 1.21 9.46
C TRP A 79 12.11 1.93 10.81
N LYS A 80 12.10 1.19 11.94
CA LYS A 80 12.15 1.78 13.27
C LYS A 80 13.43 2.58 13.49
N GLU A 81 14.59 2.00 13.15
CA GLU A 81 15.89 2.68 13.26
C GLU A 81 15.93 3.95 12.41
N LEU A 82 15.51 3.87 11.14
CA LEU A 82 15.46 5.04 10.25
C LEU A 82 14.54 6.13 10.80
N ASN A 83 13.38 5.74 11.32
CA ASN A 83 12.40 6.68 11.86
C ASN A 83 12.90 7.38 13.14
N GLU A 84 13.63 6.66 14.01
CA GLU A 84 14.30 7.24 15.17
C GLU A 84 15.42 8.20 14.75
N ASN A 85 16.20 7.86 13.72
CA ASN A 85 17.21 8.74 13.16
C ASN A 85 16.59 10.03 12.61
N VAL A 86 15.51 9.94 11.84
CA VAL A 86 14.77 11.12 11.35
C VAL A 86 14.29 11.97 12.54
N ARG A 87 13.67 11.35 13.54
CA ARG A 87 13.13 12.04 14.71
C ARG A 87 14.21 12.75 15.55
N SER A 88 15.43 12.22 15.59
CA SER A 88 16.55 12.83 16.32
C SER A 88 17.31 13.89 15.51
N LEU A 89 17.33 13.78 14.18
CA LEU A 89 18.00 14.72 13.28
C LEU A 89 17.16 15.96 13.00
N GLU A 90 15.84 15.83 12.94
CA GLU A 90 14.91 16.94 12.70
C GLU A 90 15.06 18.11 13.69
N PRO A 91 15.11 17.90 15.03
CA PRO A 91 15.32 19.00 15.97
C PRO A 91 16.73 19.60 15.87
N GLN A 92 17.75 18.80 15.53
CA GLN A 92 19.10 19.32 15.32
C GLN A 92 19.18 20.21 14.08
N LEU A 93 18.49 19.82 13.01
CA LEU A 93 18.39 20.63 11.79
C LEU A 93 17.65 21.93 12.07
N GLN A 94 16.54 21.87 12.83
CA GLN A 94 15.80 23.06 13.23
C GLN A 94 16.66 24.00 14.08
N GLY A 95 17.38 23.47 15.08
CA GLY A 95 18.29 24.26 15.90
C GLY A 95 19.43 24.91 15.10
N LYS A 96 19.99 24.21 14.09
CA LYS A 96 20.99 24.80 13.18
C LYS A 96 20.39 25.91 12.31
N LYS A 97 19.15 25.75 11.83
CA LYS A 97 18.43 26.80 11.07
C LYS A 97 18.20 28.04 11.93
N ASP A 98 17.77 27.87 13.17
CA ASP A 98 17.54 29.00 14.09
C ASP A 98 18.84 29.74 14.42
N LYS A 99 19.94 29.02 14.65
CA LYS A 99 21.27 29.62 14.82
C LYS A 99 21.71 30.41 13.59
N LYS A 100 21.54 29.84 12.40
CA LYS A 100 21.85 30.54 11.14
C LYS A 100 21.06 31.84 11.00
N ARG A 101 19.77 31.84 11.38
CA ARG A 101 18.93 33.05 11.35
C ARG A 101 19.45 34.12 12.31
N LYS A 102 19.76 33.77 13.56
CA LYS A 102 20.30 34.72 14.56
C LYS A 102 21.62 35.36 14.11
N VAL A 103 22.54 34.54 13.61
CA VAL A 103 23.83 35.05 13.09
C VAL A 103 23.62 35.98 11.90
N ALA A 104 22.66 35.67 11.01
CA ALA A 104 22.33 36.56 9.90
C ALA A 104 21.73 37.91 10.36
N GLU A 105 20.88 37.89 11.39
CA GLU A 105 20.32 39.11 12.00
C GLU A 105 21.41 39.95 12.68
N GLU A 106 22.32 39.33 13.43
CA GLU A 106 23.46 40.01 14.07
C GLU A 106 24.43 40.61 13.04
N ALA A 107 24.73 39.87 11.97
CA ALA A 107 25.56 40.36 10.86
C ALA A 107 24.90 41.55 10.16
N HIS A 108 23.58 41.52 9.95
CA HIS A 108 22.85 42.64 9.36
C HIS A 108 22.90 43.88 10.28
N LYS A 109 22.66 43.70 11.59
CA LYS A 109 22.70 44.81 12.55
C LYS A 109 24.07 45.47 12.62
N THR A 110 25.13 44.67 12.75
CA THR A 110 26.52 45.17 12.78
C THR A 110 26.91 45.88 11.49
N HIS A 111 26.46 45.37 10.34
CA HIS A 111 26.67 46.03 9.04
C HIS A 111 26.02 47.41 8.97
N GLU A 112 24.78 47.55 9.43
CA GLU A 112 24.08 48.84 9.46
C GLU A 112 24.69 49.83 10.49
N GLU A 113 25.14 49.34 11.65
CA GLU A 113 25.87 50.15 12.64
C GLU A 113 27.22 50.67 12.09
N LEU A 114 27.96 49.84 11.34
CA LEU A 114 29.21 50.25 10.71
C LEU A 114 28.98 51.29 9.60
N LYS A 115 27.97 51.10 8.75
CA LYS A 115 27.60 52.08 7.73
C LYS A 115 27.22 53.43 8.32
N THR A 116 26.36 53.43 9.34
CA THR A 116 25.92 54.68 10.00
C THR A 116 27.09 55.41 10.64
N ARG A 117 28.03 54.68 11.24
CA ARG A 117 29.25 55.26 11.82
C ARG A 117 30.18 55.86 10.77
N LEU A 118 30.39 55.18 9.64
CA LEU A 118 31.17 55.72 8.52
C LEU A 118 30.59 57.03 7.98
N VAL A 119 29.26 57.09 7.78
CA VAL A 119 28.58 58.30 7.32
C VAL A 119 28.70 59.45 8.34
N ALA A 120 28.78 59.13 9.64
CA ALA A 120 29.00 60.14 10.68
C ALA A 120 30.44 60.65 10.70
N GLU A 121 31.43 59.79 10.47
CA GLU A 121 32.85 60.17 10.37
C GLU A 121 33.14 60.99 9.10
N GLU A 122 32.49 60.70 7.96
CA GLU A 122 32.63 61.48 6.72
C GLU A 122 31.98 62.88 6.79
N LYS A 123 31.10 63.13 7.76
CA LYS A 123 30.38 64.41 7.94
C LYS A 123 30.97 65.31 9.03
N ALA A 124 31.97 64.84 9.78
CA ALA A 124 32.68 65.58 10.82
C ALA A 124 33.96 66.20 10.27
#